data_AF-A0AAC8QI86-F1
#
_entry.id   AF-A0AAC8QI86-F1
#
_cell.length_a   1.000
_cell.length_b   1.000
_cell.length_c   1.000
_cell.angle_alpha   90.00
_cell.angle_beta   90.00
_cell.angle_gamma   90.00
#
_symmetry.space_group_name_H-M   'P 1'
#
loop_
_entity.id
_entity.type
_entity.pdbx_description
1 polymer ?
#
loop_
_entity_poly.entity_id
_entity_poly.type
_entity_poly.pdbx_seq_one_letter_code
_entity_poly.pdbx_strand_id
1 'polypeptide(L)'
;MARMDSYVEYTLELLEPLGPVQARRMFGGWGLHHAGRMMGLIIEDRLYLKTDDTSRPTFEAAGGEPFVYDAAKGRKVTTSYWTPPSDVSDDAHALLPWARRAVEASLRAAQKQKKPAAKKKPAPAKAKTATPKKKPAAKKSSRRA
;
A
#
# COMPACT_ATOMS: atom_id res chain seq x y z
N MET A 1 16.43 22.29 5.66
CA MET A 1 16.00 20.89 5.86
C MET A 1 14.50 20.87 6.10
N ALA A 2 13.73 20.08 5.35
CA ALA A 2 12.34 19.82 5.74
C ALA A 2 12.38 19.08 7.08
N ARG A 3 11.70 19.61 8.10
CA ARG A 3 11.57 18.98 9.42
C ARG A 3 11.02 17.57 9.19
N MET A 4 11.86 16.57 9.42
CA MET A 4 11.42 15.18 9.45
C MET A 4 10.46 15.07 10.63
N ASP A 5 9.43 14.27 10.48
CA ASP A 5 8.49 14.05 11.57
C ASP A 5 9.20 13.27 12.69
N SER A 6 9.00 13.66 13.95
CA SER A 6 9.70 13.06 15.10
C SER A 6 9.48 11.54 15.15
N TYR A 7 8.29 11.07 14.77
CA TYR A 7 7.98 9.64 14.73
C TYR A 7 8.73 8.90 13.62
N VAL A 8 9.01 9.57 12.50
CA VAL A 8 9.79 9.01 11.39
C VAL A 8 11.25 8.84 11.80
N GLU A 9 11.84 9.84 12.45
CA GLU A 9 13.22 9.73 12.96
C GLU A 9 13.33 8.60 13.98
N TYR A 10 12.43 8.57 14.95
CA TYR A 10 12.34 7.49 15.93
C TYR A 10 12.21 6.10 15.28
N THR A 11 11.33 5.96 14.28
CA THR A 11 11.17 4.69 13.56
C THR A 11 12.43 4.29 12.80
N LEU A 12 13.18 5.26 12.24
CA LEU A 12 14.46 4.98 11.58
C LEU A 12 15.52 4.49 12.58
N GLU A 13 15.56 5.06 13.77
CA GLU A 13 16.45 4.62 14.86
C GLU A 13 16.12 3.18 15.29
N LEU A 14 14.83 2.84 15.47
CA LEU A 14 14.41 1.47 15.77
C LEU A 14 14.81 0.46 14.68
N LEU A 15 14.88 0.92 13.43
CA LEU A 15 15.22 0.10 12.26
C LEU A 15 16.72 0.09 11.94
N GLU A 16 17.54 0.86 12.65
CA GLU A 16 19.00 0.90 12.45
C GLU A 16 19.66 -0.50 12.46
N PRO A 17 19.28 -1.44 13.36
CA PRO A 17 19.87 -2.79 13.37
C PRO A 17 19.48 -3.66 12.16
N LEU A 18 18.49 -3.23 11.38
CA LEU A 18 18.11 -3.89 10.13
C LEU A 18 19.06 -3.53 8.97
N GLY A 19 19.74 -2.37 9.07
CA GLY A 19 20.59 -1.81 8.03
C GLY A 19 20.08 -0.46 7.51
N PRO A 20 20.64 0.04 6.39
CA PRO A 20 20.33 1.38 5.88
C PRO A 20 18.88 1.48 5.37
N VAL A 21 18.02 2.08 6.19
CA VAL A 21 16.63 2.42 5.85
C VAL A 21 16.54 3.92 5.55
N GLN A 22 15.81 4.26 4.48
CA GLN A 22 15.59 5.63 4.03
C GLN A 22 14.10 5.97 4.05
N ALA A 23 13.74 7.06 4.71
CA ALA A 23 12.41 7.62 4.63
C ALA A 23 12.30 8.58 3.44
N ARG A 24 11.24 8.44 2.64
CA ARG A 24 10.94 9.33 1.51
C ARG A 24 9.51 9.83 1.59
N ARG A 25 9.30 11.14 1.47
CA ARG A 25 7.96 11.73 1.49
C ARG A 25 7.11 11.20 0.34
N MET A 26 5.97 10.57 0.64
CA MET A 26 5.08 9.95 -0.36
C MET A 26 3.63 9.90 0.14
N PHE A 27 2.65 10.26 -0.70
CA PHE A 27 1.20 10.15 -0.42
C PHE A 27 0.74 10.71 0.93
N GLY A 28 1.20 11.91 1.31
CA GLY A 28 0.81 12.53 2.58
C GLY A 28 1.45 11.92 3.83
N GLY A 29 2.39 10.98 3.65
CA GLY A 29 3.21 10.40 4.70
C GLY A 29 4.64 10.15 4.23
N TRP A 30 5.26 9.08 4.72
CA TRP A 30 6.65 8.72 4.48
C TRP A 30 6.79 7.25 4.09
N GLY A 31 7.29 6.96 2.89
CA GLY A 31 7.64 5.59 2.48
C GLY A 31 9.02 5.19 3.03
N LEU A 32 9.09 4.05 3.70
CA LEU A 32 10.33 3.45 4.21
C LEU A 32 10.94 2.51 3.17
N HIS A 33 12.19 2.79 2.80
CA HIS A 33 12.91 2.08 1.76
C HIS A 33 14.17 1.42 2.34
N HIS A 34 14.29 0.11 2.17
CA HIS A 34 15.49 -0.64 2.51
C HIS A 34 16.18 -1.14 1.24
N ALA A 35 17.46 -0.80 1.06
CA ALA A 35 18.24 -1.12 -0.15
C ALA A 35 17.50 -0.79 -1.47
N GLY A 36 16.89 0.40 -1.53
CA GLY A 36 16.14 0.89 -2.70
C GLY A 36 14.76 0.25 -2.91
N ARG A 37 14.27 -0.57 -1.98
CA ARG A 37 12.94 -1.22 -2.06
C ARG A 37 12.04 -0.75 -0.94
N MET A 38 10.80 -0.42 -1.27
CA MET A 38 9.81 0.00 -0.28
C MET A 38 9.38 -1.19 0.59
N MET A 39 9.78 -1.13 1.86
CA MET A 39 9.45 -2.14 2.88
C MET A 39 8.27 -1.75 3.75
N GLY A 40 7.95 -0.45 3.83
CA GLY A 40 6.86 0.05 4.65
C GLY A 40 6.52 1.50 4.32
N LEU A 41 5.56 2.05 5.04
CA LEU A 41 5.18 3.45 4.98
C LEU A 41 4.65 3.91 6.35
N ILE A 42 4.81 5.18 6.64
CA ILE A 42 4.31 5.86 7.82
C ILE A 42 3.29 6.89 7.35
N ILE A 43 2.07 6.82 7.85
CA ILE A 43 1.00 7.78 7.54
C ILE A 43 0.15 7.96 8.79
N GLU A 44 -0.26 9.21 9.08
CA GLU A 44 -1.04 9.54 10.28
C GLU A 44 -0.41 8.99 11.57
N ASP A 45 0.91 9.13 11.71
CA ASP A 45 1.68 8.64 12.87
C ASP A 45 1.62 7.12 13.08
N ARG A 46 1.24 6.36 12.05
CA ARG A 46 1.16 4.90 12.09
C ARG A 46 2.14 4.28 11.11
N LEU A 47 2.94 3.34 11.61
CA LEU A 47 3.80 2.49 10.81
C LEU A 47 2.98 1.37 10.15
N TYR A 48 3.16 1.21 8.85
CA TYR A 48 2.65 0.10 8.07
C TYR A 48 3.78 -0.64 7.37
N LEU A 49 3.85 -1.94 7.59
CA LEU A 49 4.86 -2.82 7.02
C LEU A 49 4.29 -3.60 5.84
N LYS A 50 5.12 -3.82 4.82
CA LYS A 50 4.73 -4.61 3.66
C LYS A 50 4.56 -6.08 4.05
N THR A 51 3.43 -6.65 3.71
CA THR A 51 3.16 -8.08 3.88
C THR A 51 3.00 -8.78 2.53
N ASP A 52 3.11 -10.10 2.56
CA ASP A 52 2.84 -11.01 1.45
C ASP A 52 1.93 -12.15 1.93
N ASP A 53 1.53 -13.04 1.04
CA ASP A 53 0.64 -14.16 1.37
C ASP A 53 1.16 -15.05 2.51
N THR A 54 2.48 -15.11 2.74
CA THR A 54 3.08 -15.90 3.84
C THR A 54 3.18 -15.14 5.16
N SER A 55 3.38 -13.82 5.12
CA SER A 55 3.55 -13.00 6.32
C SER A 55 2.23 -12.45 6.85
N ARG A 56 1.26 -12.16 5.97
CA ARG A 56 -0.08 -11.68 6.32
C ARG A 56 -0.74 -12.40 7.50
N PRO A 57 -0.84 -13.74 7.55
CA PRO A 57 -1.53 -14.42 8.66
C PRO A 57 -0.85 -14.17 10.01
N THR A 58 0.47 -13.94 10.04
CA THR A 58 1.18 -13.60 11.29
C THR A 58 0.81 -12.20 11.79
N PHE A 59 0.68 -11.23 10.88
CA PHE A 59 0.25 -9.88 11.24
C PHE A 59 -1.20 -9.87 11.69
N GLU A 60 -2.08 -10.59 10.99
CA GLU A 60 -3.50 -10.72 11.36
C GLU A 60 -3.67 -11.38 12.73
N ALA A 61 -2.95 -12.48 12.99
CA ALA A 61 -3.00 -13.17 14.28
C ALA A 61 -2.49 -12.32 15.45
N ALA A 62 -1.59 -11.37 15.18
CA ALA A 62 -1.08 -10.44 16.19
C ALA A 62 -1.95 -9.18 16.35
N GLY A 63 -3.09 -9.09 15.66
CA GLY A 63 -3.99 -7.93 15.73
C GLY A 63 -3.57 -6.74 14.87
N GLY A 64 -2.70 -6.95 13.88
CA GLY A 64 -2.33 -5.92 12.92
C GLY A 64 -3.51 -5.52 12.03
N GLU A 65 -3.61 -4.23 11.73
CA GLU A 65 -4.65 -3.67 10.88
C GLU A 65 -4.14 -3.47 9.45
N PRO A 66 -4.87 -3.90 8.42
CA PRO A 66 -4.49 -3.61 7.06
C PRO A 66 -4.70 -2.13 6.72
N PHE A 67 -3.81 -1.54 5.92
CA PHE A 67 -4.01 -0.23 5.35
C PHE A 67 -5.09 -0.29 4.27
N VAL A 68 -6.22 0.34 4.55
CA VAL A 68 -7.38 0.45 3.67
C VAL A 68 -7.52 1.91 3.24
N TYR A 69 -7.53 2.16 1.93
CA TYR A 69 -7.85 3.48 1.40
C TYR A 69 -9.15 3.45 0.60
N ASP A 70 -9.87 4.57 0.61
CA ASP A 70 -11.07 4.74 -0.20
C ASP A 70 -10.67 5.05 -1.65
N ALA A 71 -10.94 4.10 -2.55
CA ALA A 71 -10.74 4.27 -3.98
C ALA A 71 -11.94 5.00 -4.63
N ALA A 72 -11.70 5.52 -5.82
CA ALA A 72 -12.73 6.20 -6.61
C ALA A 72 -14.01 5.34 -6.72
N LYS A 73 -15.15 5.95 -6.40
CA LYS A 73 -16.50 5.34 -6.29
C LYS A 73 -16.81 4.60 -4.96
N GLY A 74 -16.21 5.01 -3.84
CA GLY A 74 -16.58 4.49 -2.51
C GLY A 74 -16.24 3.02 -2.31
N ARG A 75 -15.23 2.53 -3.04
CA ARG A 75 -14.71 1.17 -2.87
C ARG A 75 -13.50 1.21 -1.95
N LYS A 76 -13.58 0.54 -0.82
CA LYS A 76 -12.43 0.31 0.06
C LYS A 76 -11.45 -0.66 -0.61
N VAL A 77 -10.22 -0.21 -0.82
CA VAL A 77 -9.13 -1.05 -1.34
C VAL A 77 -8.19 -1.35 -0.20
N THR A 78 -8.17 -2.63 0.20
CA THR A 78 -7.21 -3.17 1.14
C THR A 78 -5.89 -3.39 0.45
N THR A 79 -4.81 -2.84 1.01
CA THR A 79 -3.45 -3.02 0.48
C THR A 79 -2.70 -4.15 1.17
N SER A 80 -1.53 -4.49 0.63
CA SER A 80 -0.58 -5.42 1.26
C SER A 80 0.32 -4.73 2.29
N TYR A 81 -0.19 -3.70 2.98
CA TYR A 81 0.52 -3.02 4.07
C TYR A 81 -0.30 -3.19 5.34
N TRP A 82 0.32 -3.63 6.42
CA TRP A 82 -0.34 -3.94 7.69
C TRP A 82 0.40 -3.25 8.83
N THR A 83 -0.32 -2.79 9.83
CA THR A 83 0.32 -2.27 11.05
C THR A 83 0.95 -3.43 11.82
N PRO A 84 2.11 -3.20 12.44
CA PRO A 84 2.56 -4.10 13.48
C PRO A 84 1.61 -4.02 14.69
N PRO A 85 1.62 -5.02 15.58
CA PRO A 85 0.92 -4.93 16.86
C PRO A 85 1.32 -3.65 17.62
N SER A 86 0.37 -3.00 18.27
CA SER A 86 0.61 -1.73 18.99
C SER A 86 1.66 -1.85 20.10
N ASP A 87 1.85 -3.04 20.65
CA ASP A 87 2.85 -3.34 21.67
C ASP A 87 4.29 -3.31 21.12
N VAL A 88 4.48 -3.53 19.82
CA VAL A 88 5.83 -3.67 19.22
C VAL A 88 6.27 -2.43 18.45
N SER A 89 5.39 -1.46 18.21
CA SER A 89 5.74 -0.21 17.52
C SER A 89 6.64 0.72 18.34
N ASP A 90 6.71 0.49 19.65
CA ASP A 90 7.49 1.30 20.62
C ASP A 90 8.79 0.59 21.07
N ASP A 91 9.02 -0.66 20.64
CA ASP A 91 10.17 -1.45 21.07
C ASP A 91 10.98 -1.95 19.86
N ALA A 92 12.27 -1.58 19.81
CA ALA A 92 13.16 -1.94 18.71
C ALA A 92 13.31 -3.46 18.57
N HIS A 93 13.46 -4.17 19.69
CA HIS A 93 13.66 -5.62 19.70
C HIS A 93 12.42 -6.36 19.21
N ALA A 94 11.24 -5.87 19.58
CA ALA A 94 9.97 -6.41 19.16
C ALA A 94 9.64 -6.02 17.71
N LEU A 95 10.02 -4.84 17.23
CA LEU A 95 9.77 -4.38 15.86
C LEU A 95 10.66 -5.08 14.82
N LEU A 96 11.92 -5.33 15.14
CA LEU A 96 12.90 -5.95 14.25
C LEU A 96 12.42 -7.23 13.54
N PRO A 97 11.82 -8.24 14.21
CA PRO A 97 11.32 -9.43 13.53
C PRO A 97 10.21 -9.12 12.51
N TRP A 98 9.36 -8.13 12.77
CA TRP A 98 8.34 -7.69 11.81
C TRP A 98 8.94 -6.94 10.63
N ALA A 99 9.90 -6.05 10.90
CA ALA A 99 10.63 -5.32 9.88
C ALA A 99 11.40 -6.27 8.94
N ARG A 100 12.05 -7.31 9.49
CA ARG A 100 12.72 -8.38 8.72
C ARG A 100 11.75 -9.09 7.78
N ARG A 101 10.58 -9.50 8.28
CA ARG A 101 9.52 -10.12 7.46
C ARG A 101 9.07 -9.20 6.33
N ALA A 102 8.99 -7.89 6.58
CA ALA A 102 8.62 -6.90 5.56
C ALA A 102 9.69 -6.72 4.48
N VAL A 103 10.98 -6.77 4.86
CA VAL A 103 12.10 -6.81 3.90
C VAL A 103 12.04 -8.08 3.06
N GLU A 104 11.83 -9.25 3.67
CA GLU A 104 11.67 -10.52 2.96
C GLU A 104 10.48 -10.51 2.00
N ALA A 105 9.34 -9.96 2.42
CA ALA A 105 8.17 -9.75 1.56
C ALA A 105 8.51 -8.86 0.35
N SER A 106 9.27 -7.78 0.58
CA SER A 106 9.71 -6.86 -0.47
C SER A 106 10.69 -7.50 -1.45
N LEU A 107 11.61 -8.32 -0.95
CA LEU A 107 12.55 -9.09 -1.77
C LEU A 107 11.79 -10.11 -2.62
N ARG A 108 10.84 -10.86 -2.05
CA ARG A 108 10.00 -11.82 -2.78
C ARG A 108 9.15 -11.14 -3.84
N ALA A 109 8.59 -9.96 -3.54
CA ALA A 109 7.88 -9.15 -4.52
C ALA A 109 8.78 -8.71 -5.68
N ALA A 110 10.02 -8.29 -5.40
CA ALA A 110 10.99 -7.93 -6.43
C ALA A 110 11.44 -9.14 -7.28
N GLN A 111 11.59 -10.33 -6.70
CA GLN A 111 11.89 -11.55 -7.45
C GLN A 111 10.74 -11.96 -8.37
N LYS A 112 9.48 -11.83 -7.92
CA LYS A 112 8.29 -12.05 -8.76
C LYS A 112 8.24 -11.09 -9.97
N GLN A 113 8.81 -9.88 -9.85
CA GLN A 113 8.90 -8.92 -10.96
C GLN A 113 10.08 -9.20 -11.92
N LYS A 114 11.16 -9.85 -11.46
CA LYS A 114 12.32 -10.22 -12.28
C LYS A 114 12.13 -11.47 -13.12
N LYS A 115 11.22 -12.38 -12.71
CA LYS A 115 10.77 -13.47 -13.60
C LYS A 115 9.92 -12.81 -14.70
N PRO A 116 10.20 -13.01 -15.99
CA PRO A 116 9.33 -12.52 -17.05
C PRO A 116 8.01 -13.29 -16.92
N ALA A 117 7.07 -12.72 -16.16
CA ALA A 117 5.71 -13.19 -16.12
C ALA A 117 5.12 -12.87 -17.50
N ALA A 118 5.16 -13.87 -18.38
CA ALA A 118 4.28 -13.92 -19.53
C ALA A 118 2.87 -13.50 -19.06
N LYS A 119 2.46 -12.31 -19.51
CA LYS A 119 1.07 -11.82 -19.57
C LYS A 119 0.19 -12.18 -18.35
N LYS A 120 0.42 -11.55 -17.20
CA LYS A 120 -0.72 -11.21 -16.32
C LYS A 120 -1.14 -9.77 -16.60
N LYS A 121 -2.09 -9.65 -17.53
CA LYS A 121 -2.92 -8.46 -17.75
C LYS A 121 -3.26 -7.84 -16.39
N PRO A 122 -3.04 -6.53 -16.15
CA PRO A 122 -3.78 -5.87 -15.09
C PRO A 122 -5.27 -6.06 -15.38
N ALA A 123 -6.03 -6.49 -14.36
CA ALA A 123 -7.48 -6.55 -14.42
C ALA A 123 -8.02 -5.24 -15.03
N PRO A 124 -9.06 -5.29 -15.87
CA PRO A 124 -9.42 -4.18 -16.73
C PRO A 124 -9.74 -2.96 -15.89
N ALA A 125 -8.92 -1.90 -16.08
CA ALA A 125 -9.32 -0.56 -15.75
C ALA A 125 -10.69 -0.34 -16.40
N LYS A 126 -11.73 -0.18 -15.58
CA LYS A 126 -13.07 0.22 -16.02
C LYS A 126 -12.94 1.62 -16.64
N ALA A 127 -12.57 1.67 -17.91
CA ALA A 127 -12.90 2.77 -18.79
C ALA A 127 -14.42 2.87 -18.85
N LYS A 128 -14.99 3.80 -18.09
CA LYS A 128 -16.30 4.38 -18.35
C LYS A 128 -16.22 5.88 -18.07
N THR A 129 -15.47 6.56 -18.93
CA THR A 129 -15.58 7.99 -19.19
C THR A 129 -16.37 8.12 -20.48
N ALA A 130 -17.62 8.58 -20.38
CA ALA A 130 -18.37 9.34 -21.38
C ALA A 130 -19.86 9.31 -20.99
N THR A 131 -20.26 10.29 -20.20
CA THR A 131 -21.62 10.86 -20.29
C THR A 131 -21.86 11.38 -21.70
N PRO A 132 -23.11 11.37 -22.17
CA PRO A 132 -23.75 12.66 -22.42
C PRO A 132 -25.14 12.76 -21.77
N LYS A 133 -25.40 13.96 -21.24
CA LYS A 133 -26.68 14.44 -20.70
C LYS A 133 -27.61 14.91 -21.85
N LYS A 134 -28.92 14.65 -21.65
CA LYS A 134 -30.13 15.44 -22.02
C LYS A 134 -30.70 15.45 -23.47
N LYS A 135 -31.87 14.76 -23.61
CA LYS A 135 -33.23 15.07 -24.17
C LYS A 135 -33.48 16.49 -24.79
N PRO A 136 -34.60 16.78 -25.54
CA PRO A 136 -35.76 15.94 -26.00
C PRO A 136 -36.33 16.24 -27.43
N ALA A 137 -37.40 15.51 -27.80
CA ALA A 137 -38.58 15.92 -28.62
C ALA A 137 -38.57 15.78 -30.16
N ALA A 138 -39.57 15.03 -30.67
CA ALA A 138 -40.66 15.47 -31.57
C ALA A 138 -41.01 14.53 -32.76
N LYS A 139 -42.25 14.01 -32.71
CA LYS A 139 -43.26 13.90 -33.78
C LYS A 139 -43.03 13.04 -35.06
N LYS A 140 -43.93 12.03 -35.15
CA LYS A 140 -44.91 11.73 -36.22
C LYS A 140 -44.47 11.11 -37.59
N SER A 141 -45.13 9.97 -37.86
CA SER A 141 -45.95 9.67 -39.06
C SER A 141 -45.36 8.87 -40.24
N SER A 142 -45.96 7.68 -40.44
CA SER A 142 -46.46 7.07 -41.69
C SER A 142 -45.52 6.74 -42.87
N ARG A 143 -45.45 5.44 -43.23
CA ARG A 143 -45.86 4.80 -44.51
C ARG A 143 -45.32 3.36 -44.55
N ARG A 144 -46.20 2.34 -44.58
CA ARG A 144 -46.74 1.63 -45.76
C ARG A 144 -45.85 0.44 -46.16
N ALA A 145 -46.33 -0.77 -45.86
CA ALA A 145 -46.22 -1.97 -46.69
C ALA A 145 -47.45 -2.83 -46.35
#